data_AF-A0A292QZ86-F1
#
_entry.id   AF-A0A292QZ86-F1
#
_cell.length_a   1.000
_cell.length_b   1.000
_cell.length_c   1.000
_cell.angle_alpha   90.00
_cell.angle_beta   90.00
_cell.angle_gamma   90.00
#
_symmetry.space_group_name_H-M   'P 1'
#
loop_
_entity.id
_entity.type
_entity.pdbx_description
1 polymer ?
#
loop_
_entity_poly.entity_id
_entity_poly.type
_entity_poly.pdbx_seq_one_letter_code
_entity_poly.pdbx_strand_id
1 'polypeptide(L)'
;MIKTEKTHKRDCTYCSACINICKVGAITKEFDEYGFAYPSINKDLCVKCGMCEKVCKSTKEIKKQTILQALAIQSNNKKLLKKSSSGGMFDNLLIII
;
A
#
# COMPACT_ATOMS: atom_id res chain seq x y z
N MET A 1 0.85 10.30 -16.30
CA MET A 1 -0.35 10.16 -15.43
C MET A 1 -0.42 8.73 -14.95
N ILE A 2 -1.00 8.46 -13.78
CA ILE A 2 -1.25 7.08 -13.34
C ILE A 2 -2.26 6.39 -14.27
N LYS A 3 -2.10 5.08 -14.44
CA LYS A 3 -3.03 4.26 -15.21
C LYS A 3 -4.19 3.85 -14.29
N THR A 4 -5.41 4.19 -14.68
CA THR A 4 -6.64 3.93 -13.92
C THR A 4 -7.53 2.86 -14.56
N GLU A 5 -7.08 2.27 -15.66
CA GLU A 5 -7.83 1.26 -16.40
C GLU A 5 -7.86 -0.07 -15.65
N LYS A 6 -8.96 -0.84 -15.82
CA LYS A 6 -9.19 -2.15 -15.17
C LYS A 6 -8.04 -3.15 -15.40
N THR A 7 -7.30 -3.02 -16.49
CA THR A 7 -6.14 -3.84 -16.86
C THR A 7 -4.91 -3.61 -15.97
N HIS A 8 -4.79 -2.45 -15.33
CA HIS A 8 -3.69 -2.11 -14.41
C HIS A 8 -4.01 -2.27 -12.92
N LYS A 9 -5.18 -2.84 -12.59
CA LYS A 9 -5.57 -3.16 -11.20
C LYS A 9 -4.53 -4.01 -10.48
N ARG A 10 -3.85 -4.91 -11.20
CA ARG A 10 -2.84 -5.84 -10.64
C ARG A 10 -1.64 -5.12 -10.00
N ASP A 11 -1.30 -3.93 -10.50
CA ASP A 11 -0.13 -3.19 -10.00
C ASP A 11 -0.51 -2.22 -8.87
N CYS A 12 -1.80 -1.94 -8.69
CA CYS A 12 -2.28 -0.99 -7.69
C CYS A 12 -2.41 -1.64 -6.32
N THR A 13 -1.83 -1.03 -5.29
CA THR A 13 -1.87 -1.50 -3.89
C THR A 13 -2.81 -0.70 -2.99
N TYR A 14 -3.72 0.10 -3.57
CA TYR A 14 -4.76 0.85 -2.84
C TYR A 14 -4.29 1.84 -1.78
N CYS A 15 -3.02 2.26 -1.83
CA CYS A 15 -2.42 3.12 -0.81
C CYS A 15 -2.97 4.56 -0.75
N SER A 16 -3.87 4.94 -1.67
CA SER A 16 -4.49 6.27 -1.77
C SER A 16 -3.52 7.46 -1.96
N ALA A 17 -2.23 7.23 -2.20
CA ALA A 17 -1.23 8.29 -2.33
C ALA A 17 -1.52 9.26 -3.49
N CYS A 18 -2.02 8.74 -4.62
CA CYS A 18 -2.37 9.52 -5.80
C CYS A 18 -3.57 10.46 -5.56
N ILE A 19 -4.54 10.03 -4.76
CA ILE A 19 -5.70 10.83 -4.35
C ILE A 19 -5.22 11.98 -3.44
N ASN A 20 -4.43 11.65 -2.41
CA ASN A 20 -3.95 12.63 -1.43
C ASN A 20 -3.06 13.72 -2.05
N ILE A 21 -2.25 13.40 -3.05
CA ILE A 21 -1.35 14.39 -3.68
C ILE A 21 -2.07 15.29 -4.70
N CYS A 22 -3.30 14.97 -5.09
CA CYS A 22 -4.02 15.72 -6.12
C CYS A 22 -4.59 17.04 -5.56
N LYS A 23 -3.87 18.14 -5.79
CA LYS A 23 -4.25 19.47 -5.31
C LYS A 23 -5.59 20.00 -5.84
N VAL A 24 -5.99 19.56 -7.03
CA VAL A 24 -7.23 19.99 -7.70
C VAL A 24 -8.40 19.04 -7.44
N GLY A 25 -8.21 17.97 -6.66
CA GLY A 25 -9.27 17.02 -6.35
C GLY A 25 -9.77 16.20 -7.56
N ALA A 26 -8.99 16.12 -8.64
CA ALA A 26 -9.39 15.43 -9.87
C ALA A 26 -9.37 13.90 -9.77
N ILE A 27 -8.95 13.32 -8.64
CA ILE A 27 -8.83 11.87 -8.44
C ILE A 27 -9.74 11.44 -7.28
N THR A 28 -10.69 10.54 -7.55
CA THR A 28 -11.65 10.00 -6.58
C THR A 28 -11.47 8.50 -6.39
N LYS A 29 -12.17 7.92 -5.41
CA LYS A 29 -12.19 6.47 -5.16
C LYS A 29 -13.39 5.84 -5.84
N GLU A 30 -13.16 4.79 -6.62
CA GLU A 30 -14.19 3.89 -7.13
C GLU A 30 -13.97 2.50 -6.53
N PHE A 31 -15.02 1.94 -5.95
CA PHE A 31 -14.97 0.61 -5.34
C PHE A 31 -15.31 -0.46 -6.38
N ASP A 32 -14.62 -1.59 -6.32
CA ASP A 32 -15.04 -2.78 -7.05
C ASP A 32 -15.99 -3.68 -6.23
N GLU A 33 -16.41 -4.79 -6.84
CA GLU A 33 -17.33 -5.76 -6.25
C GLU A 33 -16.82 -6.40 -4.94
N TYR A 34 -15.50 -6.35 -4.68
CA TYR A 34 -14.86 -6.87 -3.48
C TYR A 34 -14.58 -5.78 -2.44
N GLY A 35 -14.96 -4.52 -2.72
CA GLY A 35 -14.74 -3.38 -1.83
C GLY A 35 -13.34 -2.78 -1.92
N PHE A 36 -12.55 -3.08 -2.96
CA PHE A 36 -11.25 -2.43 -3.16
C PHE A 36 -11.40 -1.07 -3.85
N ALA A 37 -10.73 -0.04 -3.32
CA ALA A 37 -10.88 1.36 -3.76
C ALA A 37 -9.80 1.79 -4.76
N TYR A 38 -10.13 1.86 -6.05
CA TYR A 38 -9.22 2.28 -7.11
C TYR A 38 -9.35 3.77 -7.41
N PRO A 39 -8.27 4.42 -7.88
CA PRO A 39 -8.35 5.80 -8.32
C PRO A 39 -9.11 5.92 -9.65
N SER A 40 -10.04 6.86 -9.73
CA SER A 40 -10.72 7.31 -10.95
C SER A 40 -10.39 8.77 -11.22
N ILE A 41 -10.11 9.15 -12.47
CA ILE A 41 -9.66 10.51 -12.83
C ILE A 41 -10.77 11.24 -13.58
N ASN A 42 -11.23 12.37 -13.02
CA ASN A 42 -12.03 13.34 -13.75
C ASN A 42 -11.11 14.14 -14.70
N LYS A 43 -11.30 13.97 -16.01
CA LYS A 43 -10.46 14.61 -17.04
C LYS A 43 -10.68 16.11 -17.14
N ASP A 44 -11.87 16.61 -16.82
CA ASP A 44 -12.20 18.03 -16.90
C ASP A 44 -11.53 18.84 -15.79
N LEU A 45 -11.34 18.24 -14.61
CA LEU A 45 -10.61 18.85 -13.50
C LEU A 45 -9.09 18.65 -13.57
N CYS A 46 -8.62 17.70 -14.38
CA CYS A 46 -7.22 17.30 -14.39
C CYS A 46 -6.32 18.29 -15.14
N VAL A 47 -5.52 19.05 -14.39
CA VAL A 47 -4.52 20.00 -14.95
C VAL A 47 -3.21 19.34 -15.44
N LYS A 48 -3.18 18.00 -15.55
CA LYS A 48 -2.01 17.23 -16.04
C LYS A 48 -0.67 17.52 -15.32
N CYS A 49 -0.70 17.87 -14.03
CA CYS A 49 0.52 18.21 -13.26
C CYS A 49 1.51 17.07 -13.01
N GLY A 50 1.14 15.80 -13.26
CA GLY A 50 2.03 14.63 -13.12
C GLY A 50 2.33 14.16 -11.69
N MET A 51 1.87 14.87 -10.65
CA MET A 51 2.21 14.53 -9.25
C MET A 51 1.72 13.15 -8.81
N CYS A 52 0.58 12.68 -9.33
CA CYS A 52 0.05 11.35 -9.03
C CYS A 52 0.99 10.21 -9.47
N GLU A 53 1.72 10.41 -10.56
CA GLU A 53 2.68 9.44 -11.08
C GLU A 53 3.98 9.45 -10.26
N LYS A 54 4.43 10.65 -9.85
CA LYS A 54 5.64 10.83 -9.04
C LYS A 54 5.54 10.14 -7.67
N VAL A 55 4.35 10.15 -7.07
CA VAL A 55 4.09 9.54 -5.76
C VAL A 55 3.77 8.04 -5.85
N CYS A 56 3.36 7.55 -7.02
CA CYS A 56 3.04 6.13 -7.20
C CYS A 56 4.30 5.28 -7.03
N LYS A 57 4.26 4.30 -6.13
CA LYS A 57 5.38 3.37 -5.91
C LYS A 57 5.37 2.21 -6.90
N SER A 58 4.19 1.79 -7.36
CA SER A 58 4.04 0.70 -8.32
C SER A 58 4.64 0.99 -9.70
N THR A 59 4.84 2.28 -10.03
CA THR A 59 5.49 2.70 -11.29
C THR A 59 7.01 2.75 -11.20
N LYS A 60 7.61 2.53 -10.01
CA LYS A 60 9.06 2.60 -9.81
C LYS A 60 9.64 1.21 -9.64
N GLU A 61 10.73 0.94 -10.34
CA GLU A 61 11.55 -0.23 -10.05
C GLU A 61 12.14 -0.12 -8.65
N ILE A 62 11.89 -1.14 -7.82
CA ILE A 62 12.52 -1.25 -6.52
C ILE A 62 13.96 -1.73 -6.76
N LYS A 63 14.93 -0.89 -6.42
CA LYS A 63 16.34 -1.29 -6.44
C LYS A 63 16.51 -2.48 -5.51
N LYS A 64 16.85 -3.65 -6.07
CA LYS A 64 17.20 -4.83 -5.28
C LYS A 64 18.45 -4.51 -4.48
N GLN A 65 18.32 -4.42 -3.17
CA GLN A 65 19.45 -4.35 -2.27
C GLN A 65 19.88 -5.79 -1.93
N THR A 66 21.18 -6.04 -1.91
CA THR A 66 21.72 -7.31 -1.42
C THR A 66 21.39 -7.41 0.07
N ILE A 67 20.55 -8.37 0.44
CA ILE A 67 20.26 -8.63 1.85
C ILE A 67 21.51 -9.25 2.47
N LEU A 68 22.10 -8.55 3.44
CA LEU A 68 23.31 -8.98 4.13
C LEU A 68 23.02 -10.15 5.09
N GLN A 69 21.91 -10.07 5.84
CA GLN A 69 21.45 -11.10 6.77
C GLN A 69 19.97 -10.87 7.11
N ALA A 70 19.20 -11.93 7.31
CA ALA A 70 17.82 -11.87 7.82
C ALA A 70 17.69 -12.77 9.06
N LEU A 71 17.07 -12.24 10.11
CA LEU A 71 16.78 -12.97 11.35
C LEU A 71 15.26 -13.09 11.52
N ALA A 72 14.80 -14.23 12.01
CA ALA A 72 13.40 -14.48 12.32
C ALA A 72 13.25 -14.84 13.80
N ILE A 73 12.23 -14.28 14.46
CA ILE A 73 11.93 -14.50 15.87
C ILE A 73 10.46 -14.89 16.00
N GLN A 74 10.17 -15.87 16.85
CA GLN A 74 8.82 -16.33 17.16
C GLN A 74 8.69 -16.55 18.66
N SER A 75 7.48 -16.37 19.21
CA SER A 75 7.22 -16.72 20.61
C SER A 75 7.26 -18.23 20.84
N ASN A 76 7.99 -18.65 21.87
CA ASN A 76 7.97 -20.03 22.35
C ASN A 76 6.65 -20.41 23.04
N ASN A 77 5.78 -19.45 23.36
CA ASN A 77 4.48 -19.69 23.98
C ASN A 77 3.44 -20.06 22.92
N LYS A 78 3.12 -21.36 22.82
CA LYS A 78 2.16 -21.91 21.85
C LYS A 78 0.76 -21.29 21.92
N LYS A 79 0.31 -20.84 23.09
CA LYS A 79 -1.01 -20.19 23.24
C LYS A 79 -1.00 -18.79 22.65
N LEU A 80 0.04 -18.01 22.93
CA LEU A 80 0.25 -16.67 22.36
C LEU A 80 0.45 -16.74 20.86
N LEU A 81 1.29 -17.68 20.40
CA LEU A 81 1.55 -17.89 18.99
C LEU A 81 0.27 -18.12 18.18
N LYS A 82 -0.64 -18.96 18.67
CA LYS A 82 -1.92 -19.25 18.00
C LYS A 82 -2.89 -18.06 17.98
N LYS A 83 -2.69 -17.08 18.86
CA LYS A 83 -3.56 -15.90 19.00
C LYS A 83 -2.98 -14.64 18.34
N SER A 84 -1.76 -14.70 17.81
CA SER A 84 -1.02 -13.53 17.33
C SER A 84 -0.66 -13.65 15.86
N SER A 85 -1.04 -12.65 15.06
CA SER A 85 -0.70 -12.58 13.62
C SER A 85 0.77 -12.27 13.36
N SER A 86 1.49 -11.71 14.35
CA SER A 86 2.92 -11.35 14.26
C SER A 86 3.85 -12.40 14.86
N GLY A 87 3.40 -13.66 15.00
CA GLY A 87 4.18 -14.72 15.63
C GLY A 87 4.42 -14.55 17.13
N GLY A 88 3.66 -13.67 17.79
CA GLY A 88 3.78 -13.36 19.22
C GLY A 88 4.85 -12.32 19.57
N MET A 89 5.57 -11.72 18.61
CA MET A 89 6.62 -10.74 18.92
C MET A 89 6.08 -9.50 19.64
N PHE A 90 4.98 -8.92 19.15
CA PHE A 90 4.34 -7.75 19.75
C PHE A 90 3.87 -8.03 21.18
N ASP A 91 3.22 -9.18 21.38
CA ASP A 91 2.73 -9.59 22.70
C ASP A 91 3.86 -9.80 23.72
N ASN A 92 5.01 -10.34 23.31
CA ASN A 92 6.15 -10.49 24.22
C ASN A 92 6.84 -9.16 24.54
N LEU A 93 6.75 -8.16 23.65
CA LEU A 93 7.23 -6.81 23.96
C LEU A 93 6.36 -6.12 25.02
N LEU A 94 5.05 -6.32 24.97
CA LEU A 94 4.08 -5.73 25.92
C LEU A 94 4.23 -6.23 27.35
N ILE A 95 4.79 -7.42 27.56
CA ILE A 95 5.02 -8.00 28.89
C ILE A 95 6.26 -7.40 29.58
N ILE A 96 7.08 -6.63 28.85
CA ILE A 96 8.34 -6.05 29.34
C ILE A 96 8.16 -4.57 29.79
N ILE A 97 6.97 -3.98 29.65
CA ILE A 97 6.60 -2.64 30.14
C ILE A 97 5.66 -2.79 31.34
#